data_AF-A0A2S5X919-F1
#
_entry.id   AF-A0A2S5X919-F1
#
_cell.length_a   1.000
_cell.length_b   1.000
_cell.length_c   1.000
_cell.angle_alpha   90.00
_cell.angle_beta   90.00
_cell.angle_gamma   90.00
#
_symmetry.space_group_name_H-M   'P 1'
#
loop_
_entity.id
_entity.type
_entity.pdbx_description
1 polymer ?
#
loop_
_entity_poly.entity_id
_entity_poly.type
_entity_poly.pdbx_seq_one_letter_code
_entity_poly.pdbx_strand_id
1 'polypeptide(L)' 'MPFPVPPLTATMPAEGRVDRLSEHTYRVVKDGRILGFINKIDELCVVSAGSDAGAALEVLQTRDFARAVKELQNRA' A
#
# COMPACT_ATOMS: atom_id res chain seq x y z
N MET A 1 -36.48 -7.46 -19.79
CA MET A 1 -36.02 -8.14 -18.56
C MET A 1 -34.78 -7.42 -18.06
N PRO A 2 -34.77 -6.76 -16.89
CA PRO A 2 -33.52 -6.24 -16.33
C PRO A 2 -32.69 -7.42 -15.79
N PHE A 3 -31.43 -7.52 -16.20
CA PHE A 3 -30.49 -8.50 -15.68
C PHE A 3 -30.18 -8.18 -14.20
N PRO A 4 -30.23 -9.16 -13.29
CA PRO A 4 -29.77 -8.96 -11.92
C PRO A 4 -28.24 -8.81 -11.95
N VAL A 5 -27.76 -7.59 -11.69
CA VAL A 5 -26.34 -7.35 -11.47
C VAL A 5 -26.01 -7.90 -10.08
N PRO A 6 -25.13 -8.91 -9.94
CA PRO A 6 -24.76 -9.40 -8.63
C PRO A 6 -24.09 -8.25 -7.85
N PRO A 7 -24.38 -8.10 -6.54
CA PRO A 7 -23.72 -7.09 -5.74
C PRO A 7 -22.21 -7.37 -5.79
N LEU A 8 -21.44 -6.38 -6.22
CA LEU A 8 -19.99 -6.37 -6.08
C LEU A 8 -19.65 -6.25 -4.58
N THR A 9 -19.86 -7.31 -3.82
CA THR A 9 -19.19 -7.49 -2.54
C THR A 9 -17.73 -7.80 -2.87
N ALA A 10 -16.97 -6.76 -3.18
CA ALA A 10 -15.53 -6.81 -3.05
C ALA A 10 -15.25 -6.96 -1.56
N THR A 11 -15.20 -8.20 -1.08
CA THR A 11 -14.68 -8.53 0.24
C THR A 11 -13.22 -8.11 0.22
N MET A 12 -12.97 -6.86 0.56
CA MET A 12 -11.62 -6.36 0.72
C MET A 12 -10.98 -7.16 1.85
N PRO A 13 -9.80 -7.77 1.65
CA PRO A 13 -9.09 -8.36 2.78
C PRO A 13 -8.84 -7.26 3.81
N ALA A 14 -9.23 -7.51 5.06
CA ALA A 14 -8.97 -6.64 6.21
C ALA A 14 -7.45 -6.53 6.49
N GLU A 15 -6.67 -7.49 6.00
CA GLU A 15 -5.21 -7.45 6.00
C GLU A 15 -4.73 -6.59 4.83
N GLY A 16 -3.81 -5.66 5.11
CA GLY A 16 -3.34 -4.71 4.11
C GLY A 16 -2.83 -5.42 2.84
N ARG A 17 -3.34 -5.01 1.68
CA ARG A 17 -3.00 -5.53 0.36
C ARG A 17 -1.77 -4.80 -0.20
N VAL A 18 -0.85 -5.54 -0.78
CA VAL A 18 0.29 -4.98 -1.53
C VAL A 18 0.08 -5.22 -3.01
N ASP A 19 -0.14 -4.16 -3.78
CA ASP A 19 -0.30 -4.25 -5.24
C ASP A 19 0.99 -3.83 -5.94
N ARG A 20 1.47 -4.65 -6.87
CA ARG A 20 2.59 -4.28 -7.76
C ARG A 20 2.07 -3.38 -8.88
N LEU A 21 2.63 -2.17 -9.00
CA LEU A 21 2.27 -1.19 -10.03
C LEU A 21 3.23 -1.23 -11.22
N SER A 22 4.51 -1.52 -10.97
CA SER A 22 5.56 -1.62 -11.98
C SER A 22 6.58 -2.69 -11.58
N GLU A 23 7.65 -2.84 -12.38
CA GLU A 23 8.72 -3.77 -12.05
C GLU A 23 9.29 -3.55 -10.64
N HIS A 24 9.39 -2.29 -10.21
CA HIS A 24 10.04 -1.88 -8.96
C HIS A 24 9.12 -1.15 -7.99
N THR A 25 7.89 -0.81 -8.39
CA THR A 25 6.98 0.02 -7.58
C THR A 25 5.81 -0.82 -7.08
N TYR A 26 5.53 -0.68 -5.78
CA TYR A 26 4.43 -1.33 -5.07
C TYR A 26 3.63 -0.26 -4.33
N ARG A 27 2.31 -0.44 -4.25
CA ARG A 27 1.45 0.35 -3.35
C ARG A 27 0.93 -0.54 -2.23
N VAL A 28 0.82 0.01 -1.03
CA VAL A 28 0.21 -0.67 0.11
C VAL A 28 -1.15 -0.03 0.38
N VAL A 29 -2.18 -0.87 0.41
CA VAL A 29 -3.58 -0.48 0.55
C VAL A 29 -4.16 -1.19 1.76
N LYS A 30 -4.86 -0.50 2.64
CA LYS A 30 -5.60 -1.09 3.76
C LYS A 30 -6.92 -0.33 3.92
N ASP A 31 -8.02 -1.04 4.15
CA ASP A 31 -9.35 -0.45 4.36
C ASP A 31 -9.77 0.57 3.27
N GLY A 32 -9.40 0.30 2.03
CA GLY A 32 -9.75 1.13 0.86
C GLY A 32 -8.84 2.34 0.67
N ARG A 33 -7.83 2.54 1.53
CA ARG A 33 -6.93 3.69 1.51
C ARG A 33 -5.53 3.28 1.08
N ILE A 34 -4.89 4.11 0.27
CA ILE A 34 -3.47 3.98 -0.04
C ILE A 34 -2.70 4.53 1.14
N LEU A 35 -1.90 3.68 1.78
CA LEU A 35 -1.07 4.06 2.92
C LEU A 35 0.28 4.62 2.48
N GLY A 36 0.79 4.12 1.35
CA GLY A 36 2.04 4.57 0.79
C GLY A 36 2.52 3.70 -0.37
N PHE A 37 3.68 4.08 -0.87
CA PHE A 37 4.37 3.41 -1.97
C PHE A 37 5.70 2.86 -1.50
N ILE A 38 6.13 1.75 -2.09
CA ILE A 38 7.45 1.16 -1.90
C ILE A 38 8.10 1.08 -3.27
N ASN A 39 9.25 1.72 -3.42
CA ASN A 39 10.10 1.61 -4.60
C ASN A 39 11.31 0.76 -4.26
N LYS A 40 11.49 -0.35 -4.96
CA LYS A 40 12.63 -1.26 -4.81
C LYS A 40 13.72 -0.88 -5.81
N ILE A 41 14.75 -0.19 -5.33
CA ILE A 41 15.93 0.19 -6.09
C ILE A 41 17.04 -0.78 -5.67
N ASP A 42 17.34 -1.76 -6.51
CA ASP A 42 18.23 -2.89 -6.19
C ASP A 42 17.80 -3.64 -4.90
N GLU A 43 18.63 -3.60 -3.86
CA GLU A 43 18.35 -4.16 -2.53
C GLU A 43 17.65 -3.16 -1.59
N LEU A 44 17.48 -1.90 -1.99
CA LEU A 44 16.92 -0.84 -1.16
C LEU A 44 15.42 -0.66 -1.44
N CYS A 45 14.62 -0.70 -0.39
CA CYS A 45 13.22 -0.29 -0.40
C CYS A 45 13.11 1.15 0.10
N VAL A 46 12.67 2.05 -0.77
CA VAL A 46 12.33 3.43 -0.45
C VAL A 46 10.81 3.52 -0.30
N VAL A 47 10.37 3.79 0.91
CA VAL A 47 8.95 3.92 1.26
C VAL A 47 8.56 5.39 1.22
N SER A 48 7.39 5.69 0.69
CA SER A 48 6.84 7.05 0.60
C SER A 48 5.42 7.03 1.16
N ALA A 49 5.20 7.66 2.31
CA ALA A 49 3.89 7.72 2.97
C ALA A 49 3.50 9.17 3.27
N GLY A 50 2.19 9.46 3.26
CA GLY A 50 1.69 10.73 3.79
C GLY A 50 1.87 10.77 5.31
N SER A 51 2.30 11.90 5.85
CA SER A 51 2.35 12.12 7.29
C SER A 51 0.98 12.58 7.81
N ASP A 52 0.56 12.05 8.96
CA ASP A 52 -0.65 12.51 9.67
C ASP A 52 -0.46 13.93 10.24
N ALA A 53 0.78 14.43 10.29
CA ALA A 53 1.13 15.75 10.82
C ALA A 53 0.99 16.91 9.80
N GLY A 54 0.43 16.65 8.62
CA GLY A 54 0.36 17.61 7.50
C GLY A 54 1.24 17.17 6.33
N ALA A 55 1.20 17.93 5.23
CA ALA A 55 1.69 17.59 3.88
C ALA A 55 3.19 17.26 3.70
N ALA A 56 3.86 16.69 4.70
CA ALA A 56 5.17 16.08 4.60
C ALA A 56 5.05 14.63 4.11
N LEU A 57 5.89 14.29 3.14
CA LEU A 57 6.07 12.93 2.66
C LEU A 57 7.17 12.29 3.50
N GLU A 58 6.83 11.25 4.27
CA GLU A 58 7.82 10.52 5.06
C GLU A 58 8.51 9.49 4.19
N VAL A 59 9.84 9.51 4.22
CA VAL A 59 10.69 8.57 3.49
C VAL A 59 11.37 7.63 4.47
N LEU A 60 11.05 6.34 4.37
CA LEU A 60 11.76 5.28 5.10
C LEU A 60 12.61 4.49 4.10
N GLN A 61 13.87 4.24 4.47
CA GLN A 61 14.78 3.40 3.70
C GLN A 61 15.09 2.12 4.47
N THR A 62 14.86 0.97 3.86
CA THR A 62 15.14 -0.35 4.46
C THR A 62 15.53 -1.34 3.37
N ARG A 63 16.31 -2.37 3.71
CA ARG A 63 16.59 -3.48 2.78
C ARG A 63 15.58 -4.63 2.91
N ASP A 64 14.75 -4.59 3.96
CA ASP A 64 13.73 -5.59 4.23
C ASP A 64 12.36 -5.11 3.72
N PHE A 65 11.88 -5.75 2.66
CA PHE A 65 10.58 -5.45 2.05
C PHE A 65 9.40 -5.80 2.96
N ALA A 66 9.47 -6.91 3.71
CA ALA A 66 8.40 -7.30 4.62
C ALA A 66 8.27 -6.28 5.76
N ARG A 67 9.40 -5.79 6.27
CA ARG A 67 9.43 -4.69 7.23
C ARG A 67 8.82 -3.41 6.64
N ALA A 68 9.18 -3.03 5.41
CA ALA A 68 8.62 -1.84 4.74
C ALA A 68 7.09 -1.89 4.65
N VAL A 69 6.53 -3.05 4.26
CA VAL A 69 5.08 -3.25 4.19
C VAL A 69 4.44 -3.16 5.57
N LYS A 70 5.02 -3.82 6.58
CA LYS A 70 4.47 -3.85 7.94
C LYS A 70 4.44 -2.46 8.57
N GLU A 71 5.49 -1.67 8.38
CA GLU A 71 5.55 -0.27 8.84
C GLU A 71 4.42 0.57 8.22
N LEU A 72 4.15 0.40 6.92
CA LEU A 72 3.01 1.07 6.28
C LEU A 72 1.67 0.61 6.87
N GLN A 73 1.46 -0.69 7.04
CA GLN A 73 0.21 -1.26 7.56
C GLN A 73 -0.08 -0.87 9.02
N ASN A 74 0.96 -0.64 9.83
CA ASN A 74 0.84 -0.22 11.23
C ASN A 74 0.47 1.26 11.40
N ARG A 75 0.67 2.09 10.36
CA ARG A 75 0.33 3.52 10.39
C ARG A 75 -1.16 3.81 10.23
N ALA A 76 -1.94 2.82 9.80
CA ALA A 76 -3.37 2.93 9.50
C ALA A 76 -4.27 2.51 10.65
#